data_AF-A0A1E3NHA2-F1
#
_entry.id   AF-A0A1E3NHA2-F1
#
_cell.length_a   1.000
_cell.length_b   1.000
_cell.length_c   1.000
_cell.angle_alpha   90.00
_cell.angle_beta   90.00
_cell.angle_gamma   90.00
#
_symmetry.space_group_name_H-M   'P 1'
#
loop_
_entity.id
_entity.type
_entity.pdbx_description
1 polymer ?
#
loop_
_entity_poly.entity_id
_entity_poly.type
_entity_poly.pdbx_seq_one_letter_code
_entity_poly.pdbx_strand_id
1 'polypeptide(L)'
;MFALWKRGNAAVFVTLAKRSLSVPARIPGRGLVKLDSSRFLRVSGPDASVFINGLTTVKMLPKHLKKNQTTISAADINNEAVARSIDLSQELITSSNWGILHEAEEYDPEDPAELPMRLGIRRDGRYGMILRANGRVFSDIFIYPTPFVLDGDAASEPTYLIELLNAAQFKPLQLMLKLHKLRAKVDIQEEKLASWFYYDNSPDGHKLYDTLLDVYFSNSASKDPAAANQLAARLLSDGGLISPRLPRKDVLGFAVDQRSDYFGLRIVSPEEQPPIDNVDLLPLETYVARRVQHGIVENTDFQSTATLPFECNLDWMRGINYDKGCYMGQELTIRTWTGNGTVRRVLPVVFDEKIPDLDDAHAKLELRVVEDSAEAQQEQKEEKEPVYNPFGSPASSSAGARPVRARRDAGKVGEVLVNDGERGLARVEKRYFDWDQELTKKVSIVHNGHTYAGTIDAGIWNE
;
A
#
# COMPACT_ATOMS: atom_id res chain seq x y z
N MET A 1 -43.84 8.32 29.11
CA MET A 1 -43.76 6.85 28.98
C MET A 1 -43.11 6.58 27.62
N PHE A 2 -41.89 6.05 27.63
CA PHE A 2 -40.91 6.06 26.54
C PHE A 2 -41.39 5.31 25.28
N ALA A 3 -41.28 5.95 24.12
CA ALA A 3 -41.42 5.31 22.81
C ALA A 3 -40.10 4.61 22.45
N LEU A 4 -40.14 3.27 22.38
CA LEU A 4 -39.01 2.43 21.98
C LEU A 4 -38.70 2.60 20.49
N TRP A 5 -37.53 3.15 20.19
CA TRP A 5 -36.92 3.15 18.87
C TRP A 5 -36.24 1.79 18.65
N LYS A 6 -36.86 0.87 17.90
CA LYS A 6 -36.19 -0.35 17.42
C LYS A 6 -35.22 0.03 16.30
N ARG A 7 -33.92 0.11 16.62
CA ARG A 7 -32.84 0.09 15.62
C ARG A 7 -32.79 -1.29 14.96
N GLY A 8 -33.28 -1.39 13.74
CA GLY A 8 -32.95 -2.49 12.83
C GLY A 8 -31.58 -2.23 12.22
N ASN A 9 -30.54 -2.90 12.69
CA ASN A 9 -29.29 -3.05 11.94
C ASN A 9 -29.59 -3.99 10.76
N ALA A 10 -29.93 -3.43 9.61
CA ALA A 10 -29.84 -4.16 8.36
C ALA A 10 -28.36 -4.36 8.05
N ALA A 11 -27.83 -5.53 8.41
CA ALA A 11 -26.56 -6.00 7.90
C ALA A 11 -26.70 -6.09 6.38
N VAL A 12 -25.99 -5.20 5.67
CA VAL A 12 -25.81 -5.30 4.22
C VAL A 12 -24.95 -6.54 3.99
N PHE A 13 -25.60 -7.67 3.79
CA PHE A 13 -24.95 -8.86 3.23
C PHE A 13 -24.61 -8.52 1.78
N VAL A 14 -23.38 -8.05 1.56
CA VAL A 14 -22.77 -8.08 0.23
C VAL A 14 -22.64 -9.56 -0.10
N THR A 15 -23.47 -10.03 -1.02
CA THR A 15 -23.31 -11.34 -1.62
C THR A 15 -21.93 -11.34 -2.27
N LEU A 16 -21.00 -12.12 -1.72
CA LEU A 16 -19.72 -12.39 -2.38
C LEU A 16 -20.04 -13.15 -3.67
N ALA A 17 -20.22 -12.41 -4.77
CA ALA A 17 -20.20 -13.02 -6.09
C ALA A 17 -18.83 -13.67 -6.25
N LYS A 18 -18.79 -14.97 -6.63
CA LYS A 18 -17.56 -15.66 -7.02
C LYS A 18 -16.79 -14.77 -7.99
N ARG A 19 -15.55 -14.41 -7.67
CA ARG A 19 -14.70 -13.68 -8.61
C ARG A 19 -13.96 -14.72 -9.44
N SER A 20 -14.33 -14.79 -10.73
CA SER A 20 -13.71 -15.68 -11.71
C SER A 20 -12.19 -15.49 -11.74
N LEU A 21 -11.46 -16.60 -11.78
CA LEU A 21 -10.02 -16.67 -12.03
C LEU A 21 -9.65 -16.42 -13.50
N SER A 22 -10.21 -15.40 -14.17
CA SER A 22 -9.94 -15.11 -15.59
C SER A 22 -8.52 -14.55 -15.82
N VAL A 23 -7.51 -15.11 -15.15
CA VAL A 23 -6.11 -14.81 -15.32
C VAL A 23 -5.60 -15.54 -16.57
N PRO A 24 -4.87 -14.86 -17.47
CA PRO A 24 -4.21 -15.52 -18.59
C PRO A 24 -3.19 -16.55 -18.08
N ALA A 25 -3.16 -17.76 -18.65
CA ALA A 25 -2.20 -18.82 -18.29
C ALA A 25 -0.71 -18.39 -18.38
N ARG A 26 -0.43 -17.29 -19.08
CA ARG A 26 0.85 -16.59 -19.03
C ARG A 26 0.56 -15.09 -19.06
N ILE A 27 1.04 -14.37 -18.05
CA ILE A 27 1.02 -12.91 -18.04
C ILE A 27 1.91 -12.42 -19.20
N PRO A 28 1.38 -11.60 -20.14
CA PRO A 28 2.20 -10.99 -21.19
C PRO A 28 3.40 -10.23 -20.59
N GLY A 29 4.47 -10.07 -21.37
CA GLY A 29 5.68 -9.37 -20.88
C GLY A 29 5.50 -7.85 -20.80
N ARG A 30 4.53 -7.29 -21.52
CA ARG A 30 4.23 -5.87 -21.61
C ARG A 30 2.74 -5.69 -21.81
N GLY A 31 2.16 -4.63 -21.29
CA GLY A 31 0.77 -4.30 -21.57
C GLY A 31 0.24 -3.13 -20.78
N LEU A 32 -0.99 -2.76 -21.11
CA LEU A 32 -1.73 -1.69 -20.47
C LEU A 32 -3.04 -2.26 -19.91
N VAL A 33 -3.37 -1.95 -18.67
CA VAL A 33 -4.59 -2.41 -18.00
C VAL A 33 -5.37 -1.21 -17.51
N LYS A 34 -6.68 -1.17 -17.76
CA LYS A 34 -7.57 -0.17 -17.17
C LYS A 34 -8.00 -0.62 -15.78
N LEU A 35 -7.85 0.23 -14.77
CA LEU A 35 -8.23 -0.06 -13.39
C LEU A 35 -9.65 0.45 -13.12
N ASP A 36 -10.66 -0.29 -13.56
CA ASP A 36 -12.08 0.13 -13.53
C ASP A 36 -12.66 0.33 -12.11
N SER A 37 -12.02 -0.25 -11.09
CA SER A 37 -12.41 -0.06 -9.68
C SER A 37 -11.90 1.25 -9.08
N SER A 38 -10.99 1.95 -9.75
CA SER A 38 -10.42 3.20 -9.23
C SER A 38 -11.47 4.30 -9.16
N ARG A 39 -11.43 5.08 -8.08
CA ARG A 39 -12.29 6.25 -7.87
C ARG A 39 -11.45 7.41 -7.37
N PHE A 40 -11.83 8.63 -7.75
CA PHE A 40 -11.00 9.81 -7.52
C PHE A 40 -11.72 10.87 -6.69
N LEU A 41 -11.00 11.40 -5.69
CA LEU A 41 -11.35 12.64 -5.03
C LEU A 41 -10.29 13.69 -5.34
N ARG A 42 -10.70 14.84 -5.87
CA ARG A 42 -9.86 16.03 -5.93
C ARG A 42 -9.96 16.77 -4.61
N VAL A 43 -8.80 17.07 -4.01
CA VAL A 43 -8.67 17.90 -2.82
C VAL A 43 -7.81 19.11 -3.19
N SER A 44 -8.41 20.29 -3.21
CA SER A 44 -7.73 21.56 -3.53
C SER A 44 -7.83 22.56 -2.40
N GLY A 45 -6.96 23.56 -2.37
CA GLY A 45 -7.04 24.68 -1.44
C GLY A 45 -5.78 24.90 -0.62
N PRO A 46 -5.65 26.06 0.05
CA PRO A 46 -4.44 26.42 0.80
C PRO A 46 -4.04 25.42 1.88
N ASP A 47 -5.01 24.72 2.47
CA ASP A 47 -4.76 23.74 3.53
C ASP A 47 -4.63 22.29 2.99
N ALA A 48 -4.70 22.05 1.68
CA ALA A 48 -4.84 20.70 1.13
C ALA A 48 -3.64 19.80 1.47
N SER A 49 -2.41 20.30 1.32
CA SER A 49 -1.18 19.58 1.67
C SER A 49 -1.18 19.13 3.14
N VAL A 50 -1.54 20.04 4.05
CA VAL A 50 -1.57 19.81 5.50
C VAL A 50 -2.69 18.85 5.88
N PHE A 51 -3.86 19.03 5.27
CA PHE A 51 -5.04 18.22 5.47
C PHE A 51 -4.78 16.76 5.08
N ILE A 52 -4.21 16.52 3.89
CA ILE A 52 -3.85 15.18 3.41
C ILE A 52 -2.73 14.57 4.27
N ASN A 53 -1.73 15.37 4.67
CA ASN A 53 -0.64 14.89 5.52
C ASN A 53 -1.16 14.28 6.84
N GLY A 54 -2.18 14.87 7.44
CA GLY A 54 -2.76 14.42 8.72
C GLY A 54 -3.72 13.23 8.61
N LEU A 55 -4.14 12.84 7.41
CA LEU A 55 -5.13 11.78 7.19
C LEU A 55 -4.58 10.52 6.53
N THR A 56 -3.37 10.60 5.99
CA THR A 56 -2.74 9.52 5.21
C THR A 56 -1.41 9.10 5.84
N THR A 57 -0.85 7.97 5.43
CA THR A 57 0.51 7.55 5.81
C THR A 57 1.60 8.21 4.97
N VAL A 58 1.24 8.85 3.86
CA VAL A 58 2.16 9.53 2.93
C VAL A 58 2.73 10.81 3.55
N LYS A 59 4.05 11.03 3.43
CA LYS A 59 4.70 12.25 3.89
C LYS A 59 4.48 13.36 2.87
N MET A 60 3.61 14.33 3.18
CA MET A 60 3.36 15.48 2.31
C MET A 60 4.13 16.73 2.77
N LEU A 61 4.73 16.73 3.95
CA LEU A 61 5.39 17.92 4.51
C LEU A 61 6.79 17.55 5.02
N PRO A 62 7.77 18.48 4.91
CA PRO A 62 9.14 18.24 5.33
C PRO A 62 9.32 18.22 6.86
N LYS A 63 8.28 18.57 7.64
CA LYS A 63 8.36 18.67 9.09
C LYS A 63 8.71 17.32 9.73
N HIS A 64 9.88 17.29 10.37
CA HIS A 64 10.34 16.22 11.24
C HIS A 64 9.85 16.45 12.68
N LEU A 65 9.34 15.40 13.33
CA LEU A 65 9.08 15.41 14.77
C LEU A 65 10.31 14.89 15.50
N LYS A 66 10.97 15.72 16.31
CA LYS A 66 12.12 15.32 17.13
C LYS A 66 11.71 14.23 18.12
N LYS A 67 12.26 13.02 17.99
CA LYS A 67 11.93 11.86 18.85
C LYS A 67 12.47 12.02 20.29
N ASN A 68 13.61 12.71 20.48
CA ASN A 68 14.21 12.96 21.80
C ASN A 68 14.46 14.46 22.02
N GLN A 69 13.84 15.06 23.04
CA GLN A 69 13.97 16.50 23.28
C GLN A 69 15.36 16.90 23.85
N THR A 70 16.05 15.99 24.54
CA THR A 70 17.19 16.27 25.44
C THR A 70 18.59 16.04 24.86
N THR A 71 18.74 15.36 23.71
CA THR A 71 20.03 15.12 23.06
C THR A 71 19.90 15.32 21.56
N ILE A 72 20.90 15.94 20.93
CA ILE A 72 20.99 16.08 19.47
C ILE A 72 22.00 15.04 18.99
N SER A 73 21.54 14.07 18.20
CA SER A 73 22.41 13.10 17.54
C SER A 73 22.97 13.65 16.22
N ALA A 74 24.02 13.02 15.67
CA ALA A 74 24.52 13.36 14.34
C ALA A 74 23.43 13.16 13.26
N ALA A 75 22.62 12.09 13.40
CA ALA A 75 21.46 11.84 12.55
C ALA A 75 20.44 12.98 12.61
N ASP A 76 20.18 13.57 13.79
CA ASP A 76 19.27 14.71 13.91
C ASP A 76 19.77 15.95 13.15
N ILE A 77 21.09 16.21 13.17
CA ILE A 77 21.71 17.32 12.44
C ILE A 77 21.59 17.08 10.93
N ASN A 78 21.88 15.87 10.46
CA ASN A 78 21.77 15.51 9.06
C ASN A 78 20.31 15.59 8.59
N ASN A 79 19.34 15.12 9.39
CA ASN A 79 17.91 15.25 9.12
C ASN A 79 17.50 16.71 8.93
N GLU A 80 17.98 17.60 9.81
CA GLU A 80 17.67 19.02 9.72
C GLU A 80 18.32 19.67 8.48
N ALA A 81 19.57 19.31 8.17
CA ALA A 81 20.25 19.78 6.96
C ALA A 81 19.54 19.34 5.68
N VAL A 82 19.11 18.07 5.59
CA VAL A 82 18.34 17.54 4.48
C VAL A 82 16.98 18.23 4.37
N ALA A 83 16.27 18.45 5.48
CA ALA A 83 15.00 19.17 5.46
C ALA A 83 15.16 20.63 5.01
N ARG A 84 16.27 21.29 5.38
CA ARG A 84 16.62 22.64 4.93
C ARG A 84 17.09 22.70 3.47
N SER A 85 17.50 21.57 2.89
CA SER A 85 17.87 21.49 1.46
C SER A 85 16.67 21.62 0.52
N ILE A 86 15.44 21.49 1.06
CA ILE A 86 14.20 21.64 0.31
C ILE A 86 13.72 23.09 0.40
N ASP A 87 13.59 23.75 -0.75
CA ASP A 87 13.04 25.11 -0.85
C ASP A 87 11.51 25.07 -0.88
N LEU A 88 10.92 24.86 0.30
CA LEU A 88 9.47 24.78 0.47
C LEU A 88 9.03 25.63 1.67
N SER A 89 8.85 26.93 1.41
CA SER A 89 8.37 27.89 2.41
C SER A 89 6.91 27.61 2.82
N GLN A 90 6.51 28.13 3.99
CA GLN A 90 5.10 28.03 4.41
C GLN A 90 4.15 28.73 3.43
N GLU A 91 4.61 29.79 2.77
CA GLU A 91 3.86 30.45 1.71
C GLU A 91 3.62 29.48 0.56
N LEU A 92 4.68 28.89 -0.01
CA LEU A 92 4.60 27.93 -1.12
C LEU A 92 3.71 26.72 -0.81
N ILE A 93 3.74 26.20 0.42
CA ILE A 93 2.88 25.08 0.87
C ILE A 93 1.39 25.39 0.74
N THR A 94 1.04 26.67 0.83
CA THR A 94 -0.36 27.15 0.85
C THR A 94 -0.78 27.88 -0.42
N SER A 95 0.16 28.43 -1.18
CA SER A 95 -0.12 29.25 -2.36
C SER A 95 0.27 28.60 -3.68
N SER A 96 0.98 27.47 -3.66
CA SER A 96 1.47 26.80 -4.86
C SER A 96 1.13 25.31 -4.85
N ASN A 97 0.88 24.77 -6.03
CA ASN A 97 0.77 23.34 -6.26
C ASN A 97 2.18 22.76 -6.38
N TRP A 98 2.83 22.64 -5.23
CA TRP A 98 4.26 22.43 -5.15
C TRP A 98 4.71 21.00 -5.48
N GLY A 99 3.79 20.03 -5.55
CA GLY A 99 4.10 18.61 -5.77
C GLY A 99 3.88 17.77 -4.51
N ILE A 100 4.62 16.67 -4.39
CA ILE A 100 4.63 15.76 -3.24
C ILE A 100 6.09 15.54 -2.81
N LEU A 101 6.30 15.40 -1.51
CA LEU A 101 7.60 15.09 -0.95
C LEU A 101 7.87 13.58 -1.07
N HIS A 102 8.99 13.21 -1.66
CA HIS A 102 9.46 11.82 -1.69
C HIS A 102 10.70 11.70 -0.84
N GLU A 103 10.70 10.72 0.05
CA GLU A 103 11.85 10.35 0.86
C GLU A 103 12.31 8.95 0.44
N ALA A 104 13.62 8.80 0.23
CA ALA A 104 14.27 7.50 0.09
C ALA A 104 14.24 6.81 1.46
N GLU A 105 13.73 5.58 1.48
CA GLU A 105 13.55 4.82 2.71
C GLU A 105 14.82 4.07 3.12
N GLU A 106 15.68 3.77 2.13
CA GLU A 106 17.00 3.20 2.30
C GLU A 106 18.03 4.30 2.01
N TYR A 107 18.71 4.74 3.06
CA TYR A 107 19.88 5.60 2.96
C TYR A 107 20.74 5.39 4.21
N ASP A 108 22.05 5.54 4.06
CA ASP A 108 22.98 5.62 5.18
C ASP A 108 22.99 7.06 5.73
N PRO A 109 22.47 7.31 6.94
CA PRO A 109 22.52 8.65 7.56
C PRO A 109 23.94 9.12 7.86
N GLU A 110 24.92 8.21 7.85
CA GLU A 110 26.33 8.50 8.07
C GLU A 110 27.10 8.79 6.77
N ASP A 111 26.56 8.44 5.59
CA ASP A 111 27.17 8.74 4.28
C ASP A 111 26.69 10.10 3.72
N PRO A 112 27.57 11.13 3.68
CA PRO A 112 27.21 12.43 3.14
C PRO A 112 26.85 12.43 1.65
N ALA A 113 27.28 11.42 0.88
CA ALA A 113 26.97 11.30 -0.54
C ALA A 113 25.50 10.91 -0.78
N GLU A 114 24.86 10.23 0.18
CA GLU A 114 23.47 9.80 0.07
C GLU A 114 22.47 10.85 0.60
N LEU A 115 22.91 11.77 1.47
CA LEU A 115 22.06 12.82 2.03
C LEU A 115 21.30 13.65 0.97
N PRO A 116 21.91 14.06 -0.16
CA PRO A 116 21.19 14.76 -1.23
C PRO A 116 20.13 13.88 -1.92
N MET A 117 20.29 12.56 -1.95
CA MET A 117 19.34 11.61 -2.56
C MET A 117 18.18 11.26 -1.63
N ARG A 118 18.27 11.63 -0.36
CA ARG A 118 17.26 11.25 0.62
C ARG A 118 15.91 11.89 0.39
N LEU A 119 15.83 13.19 0.10
CA LEU A 119 14.57 13.93 0.12
C LEU A 119 14.44 14.81 -1.12
N GLY A 120 13.30 14.79 -1.81
CA GLY A 120 13.07 15.63 -2.98
C GLY A 120 11.60 16.02 -3.17
N ILE A 121 11.38 17.13 -3.87
CA ILE A 121 10.04 17.52 -4.32
C ILE A 121 9.80 16.90 -5.69
N ARG A 122 8.73 16.12 -5.85
CA ARG A 122 8.42 15.47 -7.13
C ARG A 122 6.98 15.71 -7.58
N ARG A 123 6.73 15.44 -8.86
CA ARG A 123 5.39 15.49 -9.47
C ARG A 123 4.76 14.12 -9.70
N ASP A 124 5.52 13.03 -9.50
CA ASP A 124 4.95 11.68 -9.50
C ASP A 124 4.20 11.39 -8.18
N GLY A 125 3.16 10.58 -8.29
CA GLY A 125 2.31 10.22 -7.17
C GLY A 125 2.97 9.23 -6.21
N ARG A 126 2.38 9.09 -5.02
CA ARG A 126 2.88 8.22 -3.96
C ARG A 126 1.78 7.27 -3.48
N TYR A 127 2.16 6.00 -3.29
CA TYR A 127 1.33 5.01 -2.63
C TYR A 127 1.25 5.27 -1.12
N GLY A 128 0.12 4.95 -0.50
CA GLY A 128 0.00 4.89 0.95
C GLY A 128 -1.36 4.37 1.38
N MET A 129 -1.71 4.61 2.64
CA MET A 129 -2.97 4.19 3.23
C MET A 129 -3.63 5.32 4.01
N ILE A 130 -4.95 5.21 4.11
CA ILE A 130 -5.75 5.91 5.10
C ILE A 130 -6.07 4.90 6.20
N LEU A 131 -5.86 5.31 7.45
CA LEU A 131 -6.14 4.46 8.60
C LEU A 131 -7.38 4.94 9.33
N ARG A 132 -8.00 4.02 10.06
CA ARG A 132 -9.00 4.32 11.08
C ARG A 132 -8.30 4.79 12.35
N ALA A 133 -9.04 5.46 13.24
CA ALA A 133 -8.52 5.91 14.53
C ALA A 133 -7.95 4.77 15.41
N ASN A 134 -8.39 3.52 15.20
CA ASN A 134 -7.86 2.33 15.87
C ASN A 134 -6.62 1.72 15.20
N GLY A 135 -6.02 2.40 14.21
CA GLY A 135 -4.82 1.97 13.49
C GLY A 135 -5.04 0.91 12.41
N ARG A 136 -6.29 0.52 12.14
CA ARG A 136 -6.60 -0.44 11.06
C ARG A 136 -6.70 0.24 9.72
N VAL A 137 -6.37 -0.49 8.65
CA VAL A 137 -6.47 0.02 7.27
C VAL A 137 -7.93 0.37 6.95
N PHE A 138 -8.15 1.59 6.47
CA PHE A 138 -9.42 2.02 5.89
C PHE A 138 -9.46 1.73 4.39
N SER A 139 -8.42 2.18 3.67
CA SER A 139 -8.20 1.91 2.25
C SER A 139 -6.74 2.20 1.92
N ASP A 140 -6.19 1.44 0.98
CA ASP A 140 -5.03 1.81 0.18
C ASP A 140 -5.39 2.90 -0.83
N ILE A 141 -4.43 3.77 -1.12
CA ILE A 141 -4.58 4.95 -1.97
C ILE A 141 -3.31 5.25 -2.77
N PHE A 142 -3.48 5.94 -3.89
CA PHE A 142 -2.44 6.75 -4.51
C PHE A 142 -2.79 8.24 -4.41
N ILE A 143 -1.80 9.08 -4.17
CA ILE A 143 -1.96 10.54 -4.15
C ILE A 143 -1.13 11.12 -5.28
N TYR A 144 -1.74 11.95 -6.11
CA TYR A 144 -1.09 12.63 -7.24
C TYR A 144 -1.20 14.13 -7.07
N PRO A 145 -0.11 14.90 -7.27
CA PRO A 145 -0.27 16.32 -7.50
C PRO A 145 -0.88 16.52 -8.90
N THR A 146 -1.94 17.33 -9.00
CA THR A 146 -2.72 17.45 -10.24
C THR A 146 -2.93 18.91 -10.64
N PRO A 147 -2.88 19.28 -11.94
CA PRO A 147 -2.50 18.44 -13.09
C PRO A 147 -1.04 17.97 -12.97
N PHE A 148 -0.62 16.89 -13.66
CA PHE A 148 0.73 16.35 -13.49
C PHE A 148 1.81 17.41 -13.80
N VAL A 149 1.59 18.19 -14.86
CA VAL A 149 2.43 19.34 -15.22
C VAL A 149 1.62 20.64 -15.14
N LEU A 150 2.23 21.68 -14.58
CA LEU A 150 1.69 23.04 -14.50
C LEU A 150 2.15 23.85 -15.72
N ASP A 151 1.22 24.57 -16.34
CA ASP A 151 1.48 25.48 -17.47
C ASP A 151 1.41 26.95 -17.00
N GLY A 152 2.37 27.78 -17.41
CA GLY A 152 2.45 29.23 -17.09
C GLY A 152 2.91 29.56 -15.67
N ASP A 153 2.74 30.83 -15.24
CA ASP A 153 3.04 31.33 -13.88
C ASP A 153 2.00 30.90 -12.83
N ALA A 154 1.22 29.85 -13.11
CA ALA A 154 0.09 29.45 -12.28
C ALA A 154 0.57 28.78 -10.99
N ALA A 155 0.85 29.63 -10.00
CA ALA A 155 0.59 29.40 -8.59
C ALA A 155 -0.90 29.05 -8.38
N SER A 156 -1.31 27.89 -8.90
CA SER A 156 -2.56 27.27 -8.50
C SER A 156 -2.41 26.86 -7.04
N GLU A 157 -3.47 27.00 -6.25
CA GLU A 157 -3.50 26.45 -4.90
C GLU A 157 -3.09 24.95 -4.89
N PRO A 158 -2.56 24.44 -3.77
CA PRO A 158 -2.24 23.03 -3.64
C PRO A 158 -3.43 22.16 -4.03
N THR A 159 -3.23 21.26 -5.00
CA THR A 159 -4.32 20.48 -5.59
C THR A 159 -3.83 19.05 -5.85
N TYR A 160 -4.58 18.08 -5.32
CA TYR A 160 -4.23 16.67 -5.34
C TYR A 160 -5.40 15.79 -5.77
N LEU A 161 -5.11 14.74 -6.53
CA LEU A 161 -6.03 13.61 -6.71
C LEU A 161 -5.69 12.53 -5.69
N ILE A 162 -6.70 12.03 -5.01
CA ILE A 162 -6.63 10.81 -4.19
C ILE A 162 -7.36 9.72 -4.98
N GLU A 163 -6.60 8.78 -5.53
CA GLU A 163 -7.12 7.55 -6.13
C GLU A 163 -7.35 6.52 -5.03
N LEU A 164 -8.58 6.01 -4.94
CA LEU A 164 -8.91 4.87 -4.10
C LEU A 164 -9.03 3.63 -4.98
N LEU A 165 -8.34 2.56 -4.59
CA LEU A 165 -8.38 1.28 -5.33
C LEU A 165 -9.60 0.43 -4.94
N ASN A 166 -10.22 0.73 -3.79
CA ASN A 166 -11.44 0.09 -3.30
C ASN A 166 -12.69 0.96 -3.51
N ALA A 167 -13.38 0.76 -4.64
CA ALA A 167 -14.63 1.47 -4.96
C ALA A 167 -15.70 1.40 -3.84
N ALA A 168 -15.77 0.29 -3.10
CA ALA A 168 -16.76 0.10 -2.04
C ALA A 168 -16.53 1.04 -0.84
N GLN A 169 -15.28 1.47 -0.61
CA GLN A 169 -14.94 2.42 0.47
C GLN A 169 -15.02 3.88 0.02
N PHE A 170 -15.35 4.16 -1.24
CA PHE A 170 -15.32 5.53 -1.77
C PHE A 170 -16.27 6.50 -1.07
N LYS A 171 -17.56 6.18 -0.98
CA LYS A 171 -18.54 7.05 -0.28
C LYS A 171 -18.27 7.16 1.22
N PRO A 172 -17.93 6.05 1.93
CA PRO A 172 -17.41 6.14 3.30
C PRO A 172 -16.21 7.09 3.45
N LEU A 173 -15.24 7.04 2.53
CA LEU A 173 -14.08 7.93 2.58
C LEU A 173 -14.48 9.38 2.37
N GLN A 174 -15.28 9.65 1.34
CA GLN A 174 -15.73 11.00 1.02
C GLN A 174 -16.45 11.65 2.22
N LEU A 175 -17.27 10.88 2.94
CA LEU A 175 -17.89 11.34 4.18
C LEU A 175 -16.86 11.59 5.29
N MET A 176 -15.92 10.66 5.48
CA MET A 176 -14.85 10.81 6.47
C MET A 176 -14.05 12.09 6.24
N LEU A 177 -13.59 12.35 5.00
CA LEU A 177 -12.84 13.57 4.67
C LEU A 177 -13.69 14.83 4.89
N LYS A 178 -14.97 14.82 4.51
CA LYS A 178 -15.88 15.96 4.77
C LYS A 178 -16.07 16.23 6.27
N LEU A 179 -16.13 15.20 7.11
CA LEU A 179 -16.21 15.36 8.57
C LEU A 179 -14.91 15.92 9.17
N HIS A 180 -13.76 15.54 8.62
CA HIS A 180 -12.45 16.03 9.09
C HIS A 180 -12.08 17.42 8.55
N LYS A 181 -12.72 17.88 7.46
CA LYS A 181 -12.49 19.21 6.86
C LYS A 181 -12.63 20.32 7.89
N LEU A 182 -13.64 20.29 8.78
CA LEU A 182 -13.86 21.30 9.82
C LEU A 182 -13.61 22.74 9.33
N ARG A 183 -12.54 23.40 9.81
CA ARG A 183 -12.13 24.76 9.45
C ARG A 183 -11.07 24.83 8.33
N ALA A 184 -10.55 23.69 7.88
CA ALA A 184 -9.56 23.62 6.83
C ALA A 184 -10.13 24.21 5.52
N LYS A 185 -9.36 25.11 4.91
CA LYS A 185 -9.63 25.74 3.63
C LYS A 185 -9.28 24.78 2.50
N VAL A 186 -10.06 23.71 2.41
CA VAL A 186 -9.96 22.71 1.35
C VAL A 186 -11.31 22.53 0.66
N ASP A 187 -11.31 22.35 -0.65
CA ASP A 187 -12.45 21.85 -1.39
C ASP A 187 -12.25 20.37 -1.74
N ILE A 188 -13.34 19.59 -1.71
CA ILE A 188 -13.30 18.14 -1.89
C ILE A 188 -14.37 17.73 -2.89
N GLN A 189 -13.95 17.32 -4.08
CA GLN A 189 -14.82 16.98 -5.19
C GLN A 189 -14.57 15.56 -5.69
N GLU A 190 -15.62 14.90 -6.17
CA GLU A 190 -15.50 13.61 -6.87
C GLU A 190 -15.20 13.87 -8.33
N GLU A 191 -14.19 13.19 -8.86
CA GLU A 191 -13.77 13.30 -10.25
C GLU A 191 -14.03 12.00 -11.01
N LYS A 192 -14.50 12.12 -12.25
CA LYS A 192 -14.71 10.98 -13.15
C LYS A 192 -13.53 10.89 -14.09
N LEU A 193 -12.57 10.06 -13.73
CA LEU A 193 -11.30 9.87 -14.46
C LEU A 193 -11.07 8.38 -14.71
N ALA A 194 -10.21 8.07 -15.68
CA ALA A 194 -9.69 6.74 -15.92
C ALA A 194 -8.31 6.57 -15.26
N SER A 195 -8.09 5.39 -14.69
CA SER A 195 -6.79 4.96 -14.15
C SER A 195 -6.23 3.84 -15.01
N TRP A 196 -4.96 3.97 -15.39
CA TRP A 196 -4.28 3.03 -16.26
C TRP A 196 -3.01 2.52 -15.59
N PHE A 197 -2.78 1.22 -15.68
CA PHE A 197 -1.56 0.56 -15.24
C PHE A 197 -0.79 0.05 -16.45
N TYR A 198 0.40 0.57 -16.67
CA TYR A 198 1.32 0.13 -17.71
C TYR A 198 2.48 -0.66 -17.11
N TYR A 199 2.92 -1.72 -17.77
CA TYR A 199 4.14 -2.41 -17.40
C TYR A 199 4.88 -2.93 -18.63
N ASP A 200 6.18 -3.15 -18.48
CA ASP A 200 7.07 -3.70 -19.50
C ASP A 200 8.27 -4.40 -18.84
N ASN A 201 8.28 -5.73 -18.90
CA ASN A 201 9.32 -6.58 -18.32
C ASN A 201 10.50 -6.79 -19.29
N SER A 202 10.53 -6.12 -20.45
CA SER A 202 11.68 -6.16 -21.34
C SER A 202 12.85 -5.36 -20.75
N PRO A 203 14.09 -5.61 -21.20
CA PRO A 203 15.24 -4.79 -20.81
C PRO A 203 15.04 -3.29 -21.07
N ASP A 204 14.35 -2.93 -22.16
CA ASP A 204 14.02 -1.53 -22.47
C ASP A 204 12.99 -0.95 -21.48
N GLY A 205 12.02 -1.75 -21.06
CA GLY A 205 11.06 -1.41 -20.01
C GLY A 205 11.73 -1.14 -18.67
N HIS A 206 12.68 -1.99 -18.26
CA HIS A 206 13.47 -1.80 -17.05
C HIS A 206 14.34 -0.54 -17.13
N LYS A 207 15.02 -0.33 -18.28
CA LYS A 207 15.80 0.89 -18.51
C LYS A 207 14.95 2.15 -18.44
N LEU A 208 13.71 2.11 -18.95
CA LEU A 208 12.75 3.21 -18.80
C LEU A 208 12.41 3.43 -17.32
N TYR A 209 12.11 2.38 -16.57
CA TYR A 209 11.82 2.46 -15.13
C TYR A 209 12.97 3.14 -14.37
N ASP A 210 14.21 2.71 -14.61
CA ASP A 210 15.41 3.31 -14.00
C ASP A 210 15.56 4.77 -14.42
N THR A 211 15.41 5.07 -15.71
CA THR A 211 15.50 6.46 -16.22
C THR A 211 14.46 7.37 -15.57
N LEU A 212 13.23 6.87 -15.32
CA LEU A 212 12.21 7.64 -14.63
C LEU A 212 12.66 8.01 -13.21
N LEU A 213 13.21 7.07 -12.45
CA LEU A 213 13.65 7.31 -11.07
C LEU A 213 14.95 8.10 -10.98
N ASP A 214 15.93 7.84 -11.86
CA ASP A 214 17.26 8.42 -11.78
C ASP A 214 17.35 9.81 -12.41
N VAL A 215 16.51 10.10 -13.42
CA VAL A 215 16.58 11.35 -14.18
C VAL A 215 15.41 12.26 -13.86
N TYR A 216 14.18 11.78 -14.02
CA TYR A 216 12.99 12.64 -13.94
C TYR A 216 12.46 12.80 -12.52
N PHE A 217 12.60 11.74 -11.72
CA PHE A 217 12.11 11.67 -10.36
C PHE A 217 13.27 11.36 -9.41
N SER A 218 14.45 11.91 -9.63
CA SER A 218 15.53 11.81 -8.65
C SER A 218 15.34 12.84 -7.54
N ASN A 219 15.54 12.42 -6.29
CA ASN A 219 15.44 13.31 -5.13
C ASN A 219 16.52 14.39 -5.10
N SER A 220 17.69 14.14 -5.69
CA SER A 220 18.75 15.15 -5.78
C SER A 220 18.47 16.17 -6.89
N ALA A 221 17.77 15.75 -7.95
CA ALA A 221 17.48 16.58 -9.11
C ALA A 221 16.43 17.66 -8.87
N SER A 222 15.59 17.51 -7.84
CA SER A 222 14.50 18.45 -7.56
C SER A 222 14.33 18.76 -6.07
N LYS A 223 14.65 20.00 -5.72
CA LYS A 223 14.59 20.54 -4.35
C LYS A 223 13.56 21.66 -4.18
N ASP A 224 13.02 22.16 -5.28
CA ASP A 224 12.04 23.22 -5.33
C ASP A 224 10.90 22.87 -6.31
N PRO A 225 9.73 23.52 -6.18
CA PRO A 225 8.57 23.22 -7.02
C PRO A 225 8.78 23.46 -8.53
N ALA A 226 9.59 24.46 -8.90
CA ALA A 226 9.81 24.81 -10.30
C ALA A 226 10.66 23.76 -11.00
N ALA A 227 11.74 23.29 -10.35
CA ALA A 227 12.56 22.18 -10.84
C ALA A 227 11.72 20.90 -11.02
N ALA A 228 10.87 20.57 -10.03
CA ALA A 228 9.98 19.42 -10.10
C ALA A 228 9.05 19.48 -11.33
N ASN A 229 8.46 20.66 -11.57
CA ASN A 229 7.57 20.88 -12.70
C ASN A 229 8.32 20.83 -14.05
N GLN A 230 9.53 21.37 -14.11
CA GLN A 230 10.38 21.31 -15.32
C GLN A 230 10.73 19.86 -15.69
N LEU A 231 11.07 19.02 -14.72
CA LEU A 231 11.33 17.59 -14.97
C LEU A 231 10.08 16.86 -15.46
N ALA A 232 8.91 17.13 -14.88
CA ALA A 232 7.64 16.55 -15.33
C ALA A 232 7.27 17.02 -16.75
N ALA A 233 7.47 18.30 -17.05
CA ALA A 233 7.29 18.87 -18.39
C ALA A 233 8.22 18.22 -19.42
N ARG A 234 9.47 18.02 -19.04
CA ARG A 234 10.50 17.38 -19.88
C ARG A 234 10.15 15.91 -20.15
N LEU A 235 9.72 15.16 -19.14
CA LEU A 235 9.30 13.77 -19.31
C LEU A 235 8.26 13.60 -20.43
N LEU A 236 7.24 14.46 -20.45
CA LEU A 236 6.21 14.42 -21.49
C LEU A 236 6.70 14.93 -22.85
N SER A 237 7.71 15.80 -22.88
CA SER A 237 8.24 16.40 -24.12
C SER A 237 9.29 15.53 -24.82
N ASP A 238 10.12 14.83 -24.05
CA ASP A 238 11.20 13.97 -24.55
C ASP A 238 10.65 12.67 -25.18
N GLY A 239 9.32 12.47 -25.19
CA GLY A 239 8.71 11.17 -25.48
C GLY A 239 9.16 10.10 -24.48
N GLY A 240 9.52 10.53 -23.25
CA GLY A 240 10.04 9.68 -22.19
C GLY A 240 8.97 8.82 -21.53
N LEU A 241 7.68 9.17 -21.68
CA LEU A 241 6.60 8.19 -21.63
C LEU A 241 6.55 7.49 -22.99
N ILE A 242 6.32 6.17 -23.01
CA ILE A 242 5.89 5.42 -24.20
C ILE A 242 4.98 6.34 -25.03
N SER A 243 5.39 6.68 -26.26
CA SER A 243 4.85 7.79 -27.07
C SER A 243 3.36 8.06 -26.76
N PRO A 244 3.06 9.02 -25.87
CA PRO A 244 1.74 9.12 -25.30
C PRO A 244 0.78 9.63 -26.36
N ARG A 245 -0.39 9.01 -26.43
CA ARG A 245 -1.49 9.42 -27.31
C ARG A 245 -2.11 10.73 -26.82
N LEU A 246 -2.11 10.95 -25.50
CA LEU A 246 -2.82 12.06 -24.88
C LEU A 246 -2.01 13.36 -24.90
N PRO A 247 -2.66 14.51 -25.10
CA PRO A 247 -2.05 15.80 -24.86
C PRO A 247 -1.52 15.93 -23.42
N ARG A 248 -0.41 16.66 -23.24
CA ARG A 248 0.21 16.91 -21.92
C ARG A 248 -0.79 17.34 -20.83
N LYS A 249 -1.72 18.24 -21.17
CA LYS A 249 -2.76 18.76 -20.25
C LYS A 249 -3.74 17.69 -19.75
N ASP A 250 -3.84 16.57 -20.46
CA ASP A 250 -4.78 15.48 -20.17
C ASP A 250 -4.12 14.37 -19.34
N VAL A 251 -2.83 14.50 -19.02
CA VAL A 251 -2.16 13.71 -17.98
C VAL A 251 -2.41 14.37 -16.63
N LEU A 252 -3.44 13.90 -15.92
CA LEU A 252 -3.86 14.50 -14.65
C LEU A 252 -3.10 13.97 -13.44
N GLY A 253 -2.54 12.76 -13.56
CA GLY A 253 -1.71 12.13 -12.55
C GLY A 253 -0.80 11.09 -13.19
N PHE A 254 0.39 10.94 -12.64
CA PHE A 254 1.39 9.95 -13.06
C PHE A 254 2.08 9.42 -11.81
N ALA A 255 2.40 8.12 -11.74
CA ALA A 255 3.29 7.58 -10.71
C ALA A 255 4.15 6.45 -11.26
N VAL A 256 5.41 6.40 -10.82
CA VAL A 256 6.18 5.15 -10.83
C VAL A 256 5.67 4.32 -9.66
N ASP A 257 5.13 3.12 -9.93
CA ASP A 257 4.54 2.28 -8.90
C ASP A 257 5.64 1.52 -8.14
N GLN A 258 6.21 2.20 -7.13
CA GLN A 258 7.34 1.72 -6.33
C GLN A 258 6.96 0.72 -5.23
N ARG A 259 5.78 0.08 -5.30
CA ARG A 259 5.37 -0.96 -4.31
C ARG A 259 6.22 -2.22 -4.41
N SER A 260 6.81 -2.46 -5.57
CA SER A 260 7.83 -3.47 -5.87
C SER A 260 8.62 -2.92 -7.06
N ASP A 261 9.93 -3.18 -7.12
CA ASP A 261 10.74 -2.69 -8.22
C ASP A 261 10.32 -3.30 -9.56
N TYR A 262 10.42 -2.50 -10.63
CA TYR A 262 9.96 -2.85 -11.98
C TYR A 262 8.48 -3.29 -12.08
N PHE A 263 7.64 -2.95 -11.10
CA PHE A 263 6.26 -3.41 -11.08
C PHE A 263 5.41 -2.79 -12.20
N GLY A 264 5.45 -1.46 -12.34
CA GLY A 264 4.76 -0.74 -13.41
C GLY A 264 4.63 0.76 -13.17
N LEU A 265 3.83 1.40 -14.02
CA LEU A 265 3.53 2.83 -14.02
C LEU A 265 2.02 3.04 -13.92
N ARG A 266 1.61 4.14 -13.26
CA ARG A 266 0.22 4.60 -13.21
C ARG A 266 0.04 5.89 -13.98
N ILE A 267 -1.04 5.96 -14.76
CA ILE A 267 -1.42 7.14 -15.55
C ILE A 267 -2.91 7.43 -15.31
N VAL A 268 -3.23 8.66 -14.96
CA VAL A 268 -4.59 9.13 -14.74
C VAL A 268 -4.97 10.14 -15.82
N SER A 269 -6.10 9.90 -16.49
CA SER A 269 -6.59 10.70 -17.61
C SER A 269 -8.08 11.02 -17.48
N PRO A 270 -8.57 12.12 -18.10
CA PRO A 270 -10.01 12.39 -18.19
C PRO A 270 -10.73 11.44 -19.15
N GLU A 271 -9.99 10.92 -20.13
CA GLU A 271 -10.48 10.07 -21.20
C GLU A 271 -10.41 8.57 -20.85
N GLU A 272 -11.42 7.81 -21.25
CA GLU A 272 -11.45 6.34 -21.15
C GLU A 272 -10.65 5.64 -22.26
N GLN A 273 -10.10 6.41 -23.19
CA GLN A 273 -9.19 5.92 -24.22
C GLN A 273 -7.80 5.64 -23.62
N PRO A 274 -7.11 4.57 -24.06
CA PRO A 274 -5.75 4.28 -23.65
C PRO A 274 -4.80 5.49 -23.83
N PRO A 275 -3.99 5.84 -22.81
CA PRO A 275 -3.09 6.99 -22.87
C PRO A 275 -1.84 6.77 -23.72
N ILE A 276 -1.57 5.53 -24.12
CA ILE A 276 -0.34 5.09 -24.77
C ILE A 276 -0.70 4.37 -26.08
N ASP A 277 0.00 4.68 -27.16
CA ASP A 277 -0.14 3.99 -28.45
C ASP A 277 0.74 2.72 -28.52
N ASN A 278 0.40 1.80 -29.43
CA ASN A 278 1.17 0.58 -29.73
C ASN A 278 1.46 -0.32 -28.51
N VAL A 279 0.48 -0.44 -27.62
CA VAL A 279 0.49 -1.34 -26.46
C VAL A 279 -0.80 -2.12 -26.43
N ASP A 280 -0.71 -3.42 -26.14
CA ASP A 280 -1.87 -4.27 -25.98
C ASP A 280 -2.66 -3.88 -24.73
N LEU A 281 -3.97 -3.65 -24.91
CA LEU A 281 -4.90 -3.50 -23.81
C LEU A 281 -5.25 -4.87 -23.25
N LEU A 282 -4.97 -5.07 -21.98
CA LEU A 282 -5.11 -6.34 -21.26
C LEU A 282 -6.24 -6.26 -20.23
N PRO A 283 -6.87 -7.40 -19.88
CA PRO A 283 -7.94 -7.46 -18.89
C PRO A 283 -7.41 -7.20 -17.47
N LEU A 284 -8.30 -6.75 -16.57
CA LEU A 284 -7.99 -6.39 -15.17
C LEU A 284 -7.31 -7.53 -14.40
N GLU A 285 -7.67 -8.76 -14.71
CA GLU A 285 -7.12 -9.98 -14.11
C GLU A 285 -5.61 -10.10 -14.33
N THR A 286 -5.08 -9.51 -15.41
CA THR A 286 -3.63 -9.41 -15.65
C THR A 286 -2.95 -8.59 -14.55
N TYR A 287 -3.56 -7.47 -14.14
CA TYR A 287 -3.05 -6.66 -13.04
C TYR A 287 -3.09 -7.41 -11.70
N VAL A 288 -4.18 -8.13 -11.43
CA VAL A 288 -4.32 -8.95 -10.22
C VAL A 288 -3.26 -10.05 -10.18
N ALA A 289 -3.06 -10.78 -11.28
CA ALA A 289 -2.04 -11.83 -11.36
C ALA A 289 -0.62 -11.28 -11.19
N ARG A 290 -0.33 -10.11 -11.77
CA ARG A 290 0.95 -9.41 -11.53
C ARG A 290 1.13 -9.04 -10.06
N ARG A 291 0.10 -8.51 -9.40
CA ARG A 291 0.15 -8.24 -7.96
C ARG A 291 0.47 -9.49 -7.16
N VAL A 292 -0.18 -10.61 -7.47
CA VAL A 292 0.09 -11.92 -6.84
C VAL A 292 1.55 -12.33 -7.06
N GLN A 293 2.06 -12.21 -8.29
CA GLN A 293 3.46 -12.54 -8.62
C GLN A 293 4.48 -11.66 -7.88
N HIS A 294 4.19 -10.37 -7.69
CA HIS A 294 5.07 -9.42 -7.00
C HIS A 294 4.80 -9.34 -5.49
N GLY A 295 3.95 -10.21 -4.93
CA GLY A 295 3.62 -10.17 -3.49
C GLY A 295 2.74 -8.97 -3.05
N ILE A 296 2.30 -8.11 -3.98
CA ILE A 296 1.61 -6.85 -3.68
C ILE A 296 0.16 -7.10 -3.26
N VAL A 297 -0.14 -6.82 -2.00
CA VAL A 297 -1.48 -6.93 -1.44
C VAL A 297 -2.21 -5.58 -1.43
N GLU A 298 -3.50 -5.61 -1.75
CA GLU A 298 -4.40 -4.46 -1.64
C GLU A 298 -5.46 -4.72 -0.56
N ASN A 299 -6.08 -3.67 0.01
CA ASN A 299 -7.04 -3.85 1.10
C ASN A 299 -8.24 -4.70 0.69
N THR A 300 -8.61 -4.68 -0.59
CA THR A 300 -9.70 -5.48 -1.15
C THR A 300 -9.48 -6.98 -1.04
N ASP A 301 -8.23 -7.45 -0.95
CA ASP A 301 -7.90 -8.87 -0.91
C ASP A 301 -8.33 -9.52 0.42
N PHE A 302 -8.42 -8.72 1.49
CA PHE A 302 -8.92 -9.14 2.80
C PHE A 302 -10.45 -9.24 2.88
N GLN A 303 -11.15 -8.83 1.80
CA GLN A 303 -12.60 -8.78 1.69
C GLN A 303 -13.25 -7.91 2.79
N SER A 304 -13.70 -8.54 3.89
CA SER A 304 -14.33 -7.87 5.03
C SER A 304 -13.48 -7.96 6.31
N THR A 305 -12.30 -8.58 6.24
CA THR A 305 -11.42 -8.75 7.39
C THR A 305 -10.64 -7.47 7.63
N ALA A 306 -10.79 -6.88 8.81
CA ALA A 306 -10.05 -5.70 9.18
C ALA A 306 -8.57 -6.07 9.41
N THR A 307 -7.66 -5.30 8.80
CA THR A 307 -6.22 -5.59 8.75
C THR A 307 -5.40 -4.42 9.29
N LEU A 308 -4.14 -4.69 9.64
CA LEU A 308 -3.17 -3.70 10.09
C LEU A 308 -2.20 -3.33 8.96
N PRO A 309 -1.65 -2.10 8.94
CA PRO A 309 -0.77 -1.64 7.86
C PRO A 309 0.41 -2.57 7.57
N PHE A 310 1.11 -3.04 8.61
CA PHE A 310 2.25 -3.95 8.44
C PHE A 310 1.84 -5.39 8.13
N GLU A 311 0.60 -5.82 8.45
CA GLU A 311 0.09 -7.09 7.92
C GLU A 311 -0.11 -7.01 6.40
N CYS A 312 -0.36 -5.81 5.88
CA CYS A 312 -0.45 -5.52 4.46
C CYS A 312 0.89 -5.07 3.84
N ASN A 313 2.03 -5.26 4.52
CA ASN A 313 3.35 -4.88 4.01
C ASN A 313 3.48 -3.40 3.62
N LEU A 314 2.75 -2.49 4.30
CA LEU A 314 2.79 -1.07 3.96
C LEU A 314 4.22 -0.48 4.01
N ASP A 315 5.02 -0.97 4.95
CA ASP A 315 6.43 -0.64 5.12
C ASP A 315 7.30 -1.13 3.96
N TRP A 316 7.06 -2.33 3.45
CA TRP A 316 7.83 -2.85 2.32
C TRP A 316 7.40 -2.27 0.98
N MET A 317 6.15 -1.82 0.87
CA MET A 317 5.61 -1.16 -0.31
C MET A 317 5.87 0.34 -0.35
N ARG A 318 6.83 0.84 0.44
CA ARG A 318 7.25 2.25 0.49
C ARG A 318 6.10 3.25 0.72
N GLY A 319 5.09 2.81 1.49
CA GLY A 319 3.82 3.50 1.67
C GLY A 319 3.64 4.17 3.04
N ILE A 320 4.66 4.13 3.88
CA ILE A 320 4.67 4.78 5.20
C ILE A 320 6.02 5.38 5.48
N ASN A 321 6.00 6.57 6.08
CA ASN A 321 7.21 7.23 6.56
C ASN A 321 7.16 7.34 8.09
N TYR A 322 8.24 6.95 8.77
CA TYR A 322 8.26 6.90 10.24
C TYR A 322 8.56 8.25 10.90
N ASP A 323 9.16 9.17 10.15
CA ASP A 323 9.60 10.48 10.65
C ASP A 323 8.64 11.60 10.23
N LYS A 324 7.47 11.25 9.68
CA LYS A 324 6.41 12.21 9.38
C LYS A 324 5.66 12.67 10.63
N GLY A 325 5.07 13.86 10.51
CA GLY A 325 4.15 14.42 11.51
C GLY A 325 2.92 13.56 11.81
N CYS A 326 2.15 13.93 12.84
CA CYS A 326 0.99 13.18 13.29
C CYS A 326 -0.03 12.93 12.17
N TYR A 327 -0.54 11.70 12.11
CA TYR A 327 -1.63 11.31 11.21
C TYR A 327 -2.62 10.36 11.89
N MET A 328 -3.82 10.22 11.31
CA MET A 328 -4.87 9.36 11.86
C MET A 328 -4.40 7.90 11.98
N GLY A 329 -4.59 7.29 13.16
CA GLY A 329 -4.26 5.88 13.39
C GLY A 329 -2.77 5.60 13.62
N GLN A 330 -1.93 6.64 13.76
CA GLN A 330 -0.48 6.50 13.93
C GLN A 330 -0.07 5.76 15.21
N GLU A 331 -0.78 5.94 16.34
CA GLU A 331 -0.39 5.39 17.66
C GLU A 331 -0.10 3.88 17.63
N LEU A 332 -1.02 3.09 17.06
CA LEU A 332 -0.83 1.65 16.96
C LEU A 332 0.30 1.31 16.00
N THR A 333 0.40 2.03 14.88
CA THR A 333 1.42 1.84 13.86
C THR A 333 2.83 2.09 14.41
N ILE A 334 3.05 3.20 15.14
CA ILE A 334 4.32 3.49 15.81
C ILE A 334 4.62 2.41 16.85
N ARG A 335 3.64 2.04 17.68
CA ARG A 335 3.85 1.01 18.71
C ARG A 335 4.28 -0.33 18.11
N THR A 336 3.71 -0.71 16.96
CA THR A 336 4.12 -1.93 16.27
C THR A 336 5.52 -1.77 15.68
N TRP A 337 5.87 -0.63 15.11
CA TRP A 337 7.20 -0.34 14.56
C TRP A 337 8.30 -0.37 15.64
N THR A 338 8.11 0.34 16.75
CA THR A 338 9.11 0.44 17.83
C THR A 338 9.11 -0.77 18.77
N GLY A 339 8.08 -1.62 18.68
CA GLY A 339 7.92 -2.83 19.49
C GLY A 339 8.47 -4.07 18.78
N ASN A 340 7.77 -5.20 18.91
CA ASN A 340 8.19 -6.49 18.34
C ASN A 340 7.81 -6.66 16.85
N GLY A 341 7.40 -5.58 16.16
CA GLY A 341 6.89 -5.65 14.80
C GLY A 341 5.54 -6.35 14.67
N THR A 342 5.13 -6.59 13.44
CA THR A 342 3.91 -7.36 13.13
C THR A 342 4.12 -8.86 13.35
N VAL A 343 3.06 -9.56 13.74
CA VAL A 343 3.05 -11.02 13.92
C VAL A 343 2.62 -11.77 12.66
N ARG A 344 2.12 -11.06 11.64
CA ARG A 344 1.71 -11.61 10.34
C ARG A 344 2.11 -10.67 9.22
N ARG A 345 2.39 -11.25 8.06
CA ARG A 345 2.57 -10.52 6.79
C ARG A 345 1.88 -11.25 5.67
N VAL A 346 1.67 -10.57 4.55
CA VAL A 346 1.21 -11.21 3.33
C VAL A 346 2.43 -11.59 2.49
N LEU A 347 2.49 -12.85 2.06
CA LEU A 347 3.56 -13.39 1.24
C LEU A 347 2.97 -14.11 0.02
N PRO A 348 3.64 -14.09 -1.13
CA PRO A 348 3.27 -14.94 -2.25
C PRO A 348 3.40 -16.42 -1.85
N VAL A 349 2.50 -17.23 -2.38
CA VAL A 349 2.51 -18.69 -2.31
C VAL A 349 2.36 -19.25 -3.71
N VAL A 350 3.19 -20.23 -4.06
CA VAL A 350 3.13 -20.97 -5.33
C VAL A 350 2.60 -22.36 -5.04
N PHE A 351 1.64 -22.82 -5.82
CA PHE A 351 1.08 -24.16 -5.73
C PHE A 351 1.92 -25.11 -6.58
N ASP A 352 2.32 -26.24 -6.01
CA ASP A 352 3.15 -27.22 -6.75
C ASP A 352 2.34 -27.92 -7.86
N GLU A 353 1.01 -27.92 -7.72
CA GLU A 353 0.05 -28.45 -8.69
C GLU A 353 -1.21 -27.59 -8.72
N LYS A 354 -1.96 -27.69 -9.82
CA LYS A 354 -3.26 -27.01 -9.96
C LYS A 354 -4.26 -27.63 -9.00
N ILE A 355 -4.85 -26.82 -8.12
CA ILE A 355 -5.90 -27.25 -7.20
C ILE A 355 -7.23 -27.39 -7.98
N PRO A 356 -7.87 -28.58 -7.99
CA PRO A 356 -9.18 -28.80 -8.62
C PRO A 356 -10.28 -27.92 -8.01
N ASP A 357 -11.29 -27.57 -8.81
CA ASP A 357 -12.49 -26.81 -8.40
C ASP A 357 -12.23 -25.43 -7.78
N LEU A 358 -11.02 -24.89 -7.96
CA LEU A 358 -10.63 -23.56 -7.52
C LEU A 358 -11.11 -22.52 -8.55
N ASP A 359 -12.41 -22.21 -8.56
CA ASP A 359 -13.00 -21.26 -9.52
C ASP A 359 -13.16 -19.82 -8.98
N ASP A 360 -12.89 -19.64 -7.68
CA ASP A 360 -13.04 -18.36 -6.97
C ASP A 360 -11.67 -17.86 -6.50
N ALA A 361 -11.31 -16.65 -6.92
CA ALA A 361 -10.09 -15.96 -6.50
C ALA A 361 -9.96 -15.84 -4.98
N HIS A 362 -11.06 -15.87 -4.24
CA HIS A 362 -11.06 -15.80 -2.78
C HIS A 362 -11.55 -17.08 -2.10
N ALA A 363 -11.43 -18.23 -2.78
CA ALA A 363 -11.68 -19.51 -2.16
C ALA A 363 -10.85 -19.67 -0.88
N LYS A 364 -11.45 -20.29 0.13
CA LYS A 364 -10.79 -20.52 1.41
C LYS A 364 -9.74 -21.62 1.25
N LEU A 365 -8.48 -21.21 1.32
CA LEU A 365 -7.31 -22.09 1.33
C LEU A 365 -6.55 -21.83 2.63
N GLU A 366 -6.34 -22.88 3.41
CA GLU A 366 -5.57 -22.78 4.66
C GLU A 366 -4.15 -23.29 4.44
N LEU A 367 -3.17 -22.57 4.96
CA LEU A 367 -1.79 -23.02 4.96
C LEU A 367 -1.47 -23.69 6.29
N ARG A 368 -0.86 -24.88 6.22
CA ARG A 368 -0.41 -25.68 7.36
C ARG A 368 1.04 -26.10 7.21
N VAL A 369 1.65 -26.46 8.34
CA VAL A 369 2.98 -27.06 8.39
C VAL A 369 2.95 -28.41 7.66
N VAL A 370 4.04 -28.75 6.97
CA VAL A 370 4.19 -30.08 6.34
C VAL A 370 4.35 -31.12 7.45
N GLU A 371 3.58 -32.23 7.39
CA GLU A 371 3.42 -33.18 8.51
C GLU A 371 4.73 -33.79 9.03
N ASP A 372 5.76 -33.90 8.18
CA ASP A 372 7.08 -34.45 8.51
C ASP A 372 8.17 -33.40 8.83
N SER A 373 7.83 -32.11 8.92
CA SER A 373 8.83 -31.05 9.13
C SER A 373 9.36 -31.00 10.58
N ALA A 374 10.53 -30.38 10.77
CA ALA A 374 11.12 -30.20 12.10
C ALA A 374 10.20 -29.37 13.03
N GLU A 375 9.43 -28.44 12.47
CA GLU A 375 8.43 -27.66 13.21
C GLU A 375 7.23 -28.50 13.61
N ALA A 376 6.73 -29.40 12.74
CA ALA A 376 5.68 -30.35 13.13
C ALA A 376 6.14 -31.24 14.31
N GLN A 377 7.41 -31.65 14.31
CA GLN A 377 8.02 -32.42 15.40
C GLN A 377 8.27 -31.61 16.68
N GLN A 378 8.60 -30.31 16.57
CA GLN A 378 8.71 -29.40 17.71
C GLN A 378 7.33 -29.06 18.30
N GLU A 379 6.30 -28.89 17.47
CA GLU A 379 4.92 -28.61 17.89
C GLU A 379 4.30 -29.80 18.64
N GLN A 380 4.57 -31.05 18.21
CA GLN A 380 4.17 -32.24 18.95
C GLN A 380 4.85 -32.34 20.34
N LYS A 381 6.02 -31.72 20.51
CA LYS A 381 6.75 -31.68 21.80
C LYS A 381 6.33 -30.52 22.71
N GLU A 382 5.77 -29.43 22.16
CA GLU A 382 5.28 -28.26 22.92
C GLU A 382 3.79 -28.36 23.32
N GLU A 383 3.29 -29.51 23.80
CA GLU A 383 2.00 -29.51 24.52
C GLU A 383 2.14 -28.70 25.82
N LYS A 384 1.86 -27.39 25.75
CA LYS A 384 2.02 -26.45 26.85
C LYS A 384 1.06 -26.75 27.99
N GLU A 385 1.62 -26.91 29.20
CA GLU A 385 0.86 -26.97 30.44
C GLU A 385 -0.06 -25.73 30.61
N PRO A 386 -1.23 -25.89 31.26
CA PRO A 386 -2.15 -24.79 31.46
C PRO A 386 -1.55 -23.71 32.38
N VAL A 387 -1.06 -22.60 31.79
CA VAL A 387 -0.68 -21.39 32.56
C VAL A 387 -1.87 -20.87 33.39
N TYR A 388 -1.70 -20.86 34.71
CA TYR A 388 -2.64 -20.32 35.69
C TYR A 388 -2.83 -18.81 35.50
N ASN A 389 -4.08 -18.34 35.47
CA ASN A 389 -4.41 -16.91 35.41
C ASN A 389 -4.74 -16.37 36.81
N PRO A 390 -3.87 -15.58 37.45
CA PRO A 390 -4.09 -15.07 38.80
C PRO A 390 -5.13 -13.93 38.89
N PHE A 391 -5.68 -13.47 37.77
CA PHE A 391 -6.68 -12.38 37.71
C PHE A 391 -8.10 -12.86 37.37
N GLY A 392 -8.35 -14.17 37.35
CA GLY A 392 -9.72 -14.70 37.27
C GLY A 392 -10.49 -14.37 38.55
N SER A 393 -11.64 -13.69 38.45
CA SER A 393 -12.47 -13.35 39.61
C SER A 393 -12.89 -14.62 40.37
N PRO A 394 -12.79 -14.65 41.71
CA PRO A 394 -13.27 -15.78 42.49
C PRO A 394 -14.79 -15.64 42.66
N ALA A 395 -15.57 -16.24 41.75
CA ALA A 395 -17.01 -16.32 41.90
C ALA A 395 -17.48 -17.78 41.81
N SER A 396 -18.01 -18.25 42.95
CA SER A 396 -18.82 -19.44 43.20
C SER A 396 -18.23 -20.81 42.84
N SER A 397 -17.87 -21.53 43.89
CA SER A 397 -17.87 -22.98 43.97
C SER A 397 -19.23 -23.56 43.58
N SER A 398 -19.34 -24.10 42.36
CA SER A 398 -20.10 -25.30 41.95
C SER A 398 -20.43 -25.20 40.46
N ALA A 399 -20.17 -26.29 39.73
CA ALA A 399 -20.20 -26.43 38.27
C ALA A 399 -18.99 -25.81 37.52
N GLY A 400 -18.23 -26.68 36.86
CA GLY A 400 -16.92 -26.39 36.27
C GLY A 400 -16.94 -25.25 35.24
N ALA A 401 -16.30 -24.15 35.58
CA ALA A 401 -15.86 -23.15 34.61
C ALA A 401 -14.66 -23.71 33.85
N ARG A 402 -14.92 -24.30 32.67
CA ARG A 402 -13.86 -24.67 31.73
C ARG A 402 -13.14 -23.39 31.28
N PRO A 403 -11.80 -23.33 31.31
CA PRO A 403 -11.06 -22.21 30.74
C PRO A 403 -11.34 -22.16 29.23
N VAL A 404 -11.98 -21.09 28.76
CA VAL A 404 -12.10 -20.80 27.32
C VAL A 404 -10.76 -20.23 26.86
N ARG A 405 -9.81 -21.11 26.57
CA ARG A 405 -8.67 -20.74 25.72
C ARG A 405 -9.08 -20.95 24.28
N ALA A 406 -8.96 -19.90 23.46
CA ALA A 406 -8.81 -20.11 22.02
C ALA A 406 -7.52 -20.93 21.85
N ARG A 407 -7.67 -22.24 21.64
CA ARG A 407 -6.57 -23.14 21.30
C ARG A 407 -6.02 -22.58 19.98
N ARG A 408 -4.83 -21.95 20.01
CA ARG A 408 -4.13 -21.61 18.77
C ARG A 408 -3.95 -22.93 18.02
N ASP A 409 -4.49 -23.00 16.81
CA ASP A 409 -4.36 -24.18 15.96
C ASP A 409 -2.88 -24.34 15.64
N ALA A 410 -2.23 -25.30 16.31
CA ALA A 410 -0.79 -25.33 16.45
C ALA A 410 -0.10 -25.33 15.08
N GLY A 411 -0.62 -26.12 14.13
CA GLY A 411 -0.05 -26.28 12.79
C GLY A 411 -0.58 -25.31 11.72
N LYS A 412 -1.36 -24.29 12.09
CA LYS A 412 -1.85 -23.29 11.12
C LYS A 412 -0.75 -22.26 10.84
N VAL A 413 -0.27 -22.25 9.60
CA VAL A 413 0.73 -21.32 9.07
C VAL A 413 0.09 -20.00 8.64
N GLY A 414 -1.07 -20.07 8.01
CA GLY A 414 -1.70 -18.90 7.42
C GLY A 414 -2.97 -19.22 6.62
N GLU A 415 -3.38 -18.28 5.79
CA GLU A 415 -4.52 -18.44 4.87
C GLU A 415 -4.28 -17.65 3.59
N VAL A 416 -4.72 -18.19 2.45
CA VAL A 416 -4.66 -17.48 1.16
C VAL A 416 -5.81 -16.48 1.09
N LEU A 417 -5.49 -15.22 0.80
CA LEU A 417 -6.45 -14.12 0.69
C LEU A 417 -7.00 -14.00 -0.74
N VAL A 418 -6.12 -14.15 -1.71
CA VAL A 418 -6.44 -14.12 -3.14
C VAL A 418 -5.53 -15.12 -3.88
N ASN A 419 -6.07 -15.79 -4.90
CA ASN A 419 -5.34 -16.72 -5.75
C ASN A 419 -5.65 -16.50 -7.23
N ASP A 420 -4.76 -16.94 -8.11
CA ASP A 420 -4.93 -16.96 -9.57
C ASP A 420 -5.07 -18.39 -10.15
N GLY A 421 -5.14 -19.41 -9.27
CA GLY A 421 -5.23 -20.82 -9.63
C GLY A 421 -3.88 -21.58 -9.59
N GLU A 422 -2.77 -20.87 -9.69
CA GLU A 422 -1.40 -21.44 -9.59
C GLU A 422 -0.59 -20.81 -8.46
N ARG A 423 -0.94 -19.57 -8.09
CA ARG A 423 -0.31 -18.77 -7.07
C ARG A 423 -1.36 -18.10 -6.22
N GLY A 424 -0.94 -17.54 -5.10
CA GLY A 424 -1.77 -16.67 -4.29
C GLY A 424 -0.97 -15.74 -3.39
N LEU A 425 -1.69 -14.84 -2.73
CA LEU A 425 -1.18 -14.01 -1.64
C LEU A 425 -1.73 -14.57 -0.35
N ALA A 426 -0.85 -15.04 0.53
CA ALA A 426 -1.21 -15.64 1.79
C ALA A 426 -0.83 -14.77 2.97
N ARG A 427 -1.74 -14.60 3.93
CA ARG A 427 -1.42 -14.02 5.22
C ARG A 427 -0.80 -15.09 6.12
N VAL A 428 0.50 -14.97 6.36
CA VAL A 428 1.32 -15.95 7.07
C VAL A 428 1.72 -15.42 8.45
N GLU A 429 1.79 -16.28 9.47
CA GLU A 429 2.36 -15.92 10.77
C GLU A 429 3.89 -15.83 10.73
N LYS A 430 4.45 -14.73 11.24
CA LYS A 430 5.89 -14.40 11.19
C LYS A 430 6.78 -15.51 11.74
N ARG A 431 6.30 -16.31 12.70
CA ARG A 431 7.07 -17.46 13.24
C ARG A 431 7.40 -18.55 12.20
N TYR A 432 6.72 -18.56 11.06
CA TYR A 432 6.94 -19.56 10.02
C TYR A 432 7.84 -19.06 8.90
N PHE A 433 8.26 -17.80 8.87
CA PHE A 433 9.22 -17.30 7.89
C PHE A 433 10.25 -16.43 8.61
N ASP A 434 11.49 -16.91 8.63
CA ASP A 434 12.60 -16.22 9.27
C ASP A 434 13.48 -15.57 8.20
N TRP A 435 13.84 -14.32 8.43
CA TRP A 435 14.41 -13.43 7.40
C TRP A 435 15.86 -13.75 7.06
N ASP A 436 16.53 -14.54 7.90
CA ASP A 436 17.99 -14.61 7.92
C ASP A 436 18.56 -15.90 7.30
N GLN A 437 17.76 -16.95 7.06
CA GLN A 437 18.30 -18.26 6.61
C GLN A 437 17.51 -18.92 5.47
N GLU A 438 16.19 -18.76 5.40
CA GLU A 438 15.35 -19.42 4.38
C GLU A 438 14.33 -18.44 3.78
N LEU A 439 14.56 -18.06 2.52
CA LEU A 439 13.66 -17.16 1.78
C LEU A 439 12.38 -17.85 1.32
N THR A 440 12.36 -19.18 1.27
CA THR A 440 11.22 -19.95 0.82
C THR A 440 10.91 -21.06 1.81
N LYS A 441 9.63 -21.38 1.99
CA LYS A 441 9.23 -22.47 2.88
C LYS A 441 8.11 -23.32 2.30
N LYS A 442 8.26 -24.63 2.40
CA LYS A 442 7.23 -25.59 2.01
C LYS A 442 6.07 -25.59 3.00
N VAL A 443 4.86 -25.65 2.46
CA VAL A 443 3.60 -25.66 3.21
C VAL A 443 2.62 -26.65 2.62
N SER A 444 1.73 -27.15 3.46
CA SER A 444 0.54 -27.90 3.06
C SER A 444 -0.61 -26.93 2.85
N ILE A 445 -1.27 -26.98 1.69
CA ILE A 445 -2.42 -26.16 1.34
C ILE A 445 -3.67 -27.02 1.47
N VAL A 446 -4.57 -26.65 2.37
CA VAL A 446 -5.80 -27.41 2.62
C VAL A 446 -6.98 -26.73 1.94
N HIS A 447 -7.66 -27.47 1.06
CA HIS A 447 -8.86 -27.04 0.36
C HIS A 447 -9.89 -28.16 0.29
N ASN A 448 -11.14 -27.91 0.71
CA ASN A 448 -12.24 -28.89 0.65
C ASN A 448 -11.87 -30.29 1.19
N GLY A 449 -11.07 -30.35 2.26
CA GLY A 449 -10.63 -31.60 2.89
C GLY A 449 -9.48 -32.34 2.18
N HIS A 450 -8.95 -31.78 1.09
CA HIS A 450 -7.77 -32.28 0.40
C HIS A 450 -6.55 -31.42 0.73
N THR A 451 -5.38 -32.03 0.70
CA THR A 451 -4.09 -31.38 0.97
C THR A 451 -3.25 -31.38 -0.30
N TYR A 452 -2.71 -30.21 -0.63
CA TYR A 452 -1.83 -29.97 -1.76
C TYR A 452 -0.50 -29.41 -1.27
N ALA A 453 0.56 -29.56 -2.05
CA ALA A 453 1.85 -28.97 -1.72
C ALA A 453 1.97 -27.55 -2.29
N GLY A 454 2.69 -26.69 -1.58
CA GLY A 454 3.07 -25.38 -2.09
C GLY A 454 4.25 -24.79 -1.35
N THR A 455 4.64 -23.60 -1.78
CA THR A 455 5.82 -22.90 -1.28
C THR A 455 5.46 -21.45 -1.03
N ILE A 456 5.63 -20.96 0.20
CA ILE A 456 5.62 -19.52 0.46
C ILE A 456 6.99 -18.93 0.10
N ASP A 457 7.00 -17.74 -0.46
CA ASP A 457 8.21 -17.04 -0.90
C ASP A 457 8.28 -15.65 -0.24
N ALA A 458 9.32 -15.42 0.55
CA ALA A 458 9.65 -14.14 1.16
C ALA A 458 10.78 -13.41 0.42
N GLY A 459 11.45 -14.07 -0.53
CA GLY A 459 12.57 -13.52 -1.29
C GLY A 459 12.19 -12.29 -2.12
N ILE A 460 10.95 -12.20 -2.58
CA ILE A 460 10.41 -11.04 -3.33
C ILE A 460 10.53 -9.71 -2.57
N TRP A 461 10.69 -9.74 -1.25
CA TRP A 461 10.84 -8.55 -0.40
C TRP A 461 12.26 -8.34 0.14
N ASN A 462 13.21 -9.19 -0.25
CA ASN A 462 14.60 -9.18 0.21
C ASN A 462 15.60 -8.80 -0.89
N GLU A 463 15.13 -8.36 -2.07
CA GLU A 463 15.95 -7.90 -3.20
C GLU A 463 16.31 -6.41 -3.13
#